data_AF-A0A7K3XFE4-F1
#
_entry.id   AF-A0A7K3XFE4-F1
#
_cell.length_a   1.000
_cell.length_b   1.000
_cell.length_c   1.000
_cell.angle_alpha   90.00
_cell.angle_beta   90.00
_cell.angle_gamma   90.00
#
_symmetry.space_group_name_H-M   'P 1'
#
loop_
_entity.id
_entity.type
_entity.pdbx_description
1 polymer ?
#
loop_
_entity_poly.entity_id
_entity_poly.type
_entity_poly.pdbx_seq_one_letter_code
_entity_poly.pdbx_strand_id
1 'polypeptide(L)'
;PRIAMLSFSTKGSAKHALVDKVVNATRIAHEMAPELIIDGEMQLDAALNEEVGQLKSPGSLVAGKANVLVFPGLEAANIGYKLVQRLAGAEAIGPILQGMAAPINDLSRGCCVSDIVNMVAITATQAG
;
A
#
# COMPACT_ATOMS: atom_id res chain seq x y z
N PRO A 1 -11.96 1.35 -2.41
CA PRO A 1 -10.56 1.74 -2.09
C PRO A 1 -9.89 2.22 -3.38
N ARG A 2 -8.93 3.15 -3.32
CA ARG A 2 -8.11 3.57 -4.48
C ARG A 2 -6.69 3.08 -4.27
N ILE A 3 -6.32 2.03 -4.99
CA ILE A 3 -5.13 1.22 -4.73
C ILE A 3 -4.03 1.57 -5.73
N ALA A 4 -2.90 2.08 -5.24
CA ALA A 4 -1.72 2.31 -6.05
C ALA A 4 -0.70 1.18 -5.86
N MET A 5 -0.33 0.51 -6.96
CA MET A 5 0.76 -0.45 -7.01
C MET A 5 2.08 0.31 -7.21
N LEU A 6 2.83 0.48 -6.12
CA LEU A 6 3.98 1.37 -6.09
C LEU A 6 5.21 0.77 -6.80
N SER A 7 5.97 1.67 -7.43
CA SER A 7 7.25 1.39 -8.08
C SER A 7 8.14 2.65 -8.03
N PHE A 8 9.39 2.52 -8.45
CA PHE A 8 10.24 3.68 -8.71
C PHE A 8 9.97 4.30 -10.10
N SER A 9 9.06 3.74 -10.88
CA SER A 9 8.61 4.23 -12.19
C SER A 9 7.10 4.49 -12.21
N THR A 10 6.66 5.34 -13.13
CA THR A 10 5.24 5.58 -13.42
C THR A 10 5.03 5.37 -14.92
N LYS A 11 4.09 4.49 -15.30
CA LYS A 11 3.62 4.27 -16.68
C LYS A 11 4.72 4.21 -17.74
N GLY A 12 5.78 3.45 -17.47
CA GLY A 12 6.87 3.14 -18.40
C GLY A 12 8.01 4.15 -18.38
N SER A 13 8.08 5.05 -17.40
CA SER A 13 9.17 6.03 -17.28
C SER A 13 10.57 5.40 -17.11
N ALA A 14 10.63 4.13 -16.70
CA ALA A 14 11.83 3.31 -16.69
C ALA A 14 11.53 1.89 -17.17
N LYS A 15 12.53 1.21 -17.73
CA LYS A 15 12.45 -0.20 -18.13
C LYS A 15 13.38 -1.02 -17.24
N HIS A 16 12.80 -1.91 -16.44
CA HIS A 16 13.56 -2.73 -15.50
C HIS A 16 12.71 -3.92 -15.03
N ALA A 17 13.32 -5.07 -14.75
CA ALA A 17 12.59 -6.26 -14.29
C ALA A 17 11.74 -6.02 -13.02
N LEU A 18 12.19 -5.13 -12.14
CA LEU A 18 11.43 -4.71 -10.95
C LEU A 18 10.19 -3.87 -11.29
N VAL A 19 10.23 -3.11 -12.38
CA VAL A 19 9.06 -2.39 -12.93
C VAL A 19 8.09 -3.40 -13.54
N ASP A 20 8.60 -4.32 -14.37
CA ASP A 20 7.80 -5.36 -15.01
C ASP A 20 7.06 -6.23 -13.98
N LYS A 21 7.68 -6.50 -12.84
CA LYS A 21 7.03 -7.19 -11.70
C LYS A 21 5.76 -6.47 -11.25
N VAL A 22 5.81 -5.15 -11.07
CA VAL A 22 4.67 -4.35 -10.59
C VAL A 22 3.60 -4.22 -11.68
N VAL A 23 4.01 -4.04 -12.94
CA VAL A 23 3.10 -4.03 -14.09
C VAL A 23 2.33 -5.35 -14.18
N ASN A 24 3.03 -6.48 -14.10
CA ASN A 24 2.43 -7.80 -14.14
C ASN A 24 1.52 -8.06 -12.93
N ALA A 25 1.92 -7.67 -11.73
CA ALA A 25 1.07 -7.78 -10.54
C ALA A 25 -0.21 -6.95 -10.67
N THR A 26 -0.12 -5.73 -11.23
CA THR A 26 -1.28 -4.86 -11.47
C THR A 26 -2.26 -5.49 -12.46
N ARG A 27 -1.74 -6.09 -13.54
CA ARG A 27 -2.54 -6.83 -14.53
C ARG A 27 -3.26 -8.02 -13.89
N ILE A 28 -2.55 -8.85 -13.14
CA ILE A 28 -3.13 -10.02 -12.45
C ILE A 28 -4.22 -9.58 -11.47
N ALA A 29 -3.99 -8.50 -10.72
CA ALA A 29 -4.98 -7.99 -9.77
C ALA A 29 -6.28 -7.53 -10.48
N HIS A 30 -6.18 -6.85 -11.63
CA HIS A 30 -7.35 -6.50 -12.43
C HIS A 30 -8.08 -7.72 -12.98
N GLU A 31 -7.35 -8.75 -13.41
CA GLU A 31 -7.97 -9.99 -13.92
C GLU A 31 -8.72 -10.75 -12.82
N MET A 32 -8.18 -10.76 -11.60
CA MET A 32 -8.78 -11.43 -10.46
C MET A 32 -9.97 -10.66 -9.86
N ALA A 33 -9.94 -9.33 -9.92
CA ALA A 33 -10.97 -8.45 -9.33
C ALA A 33 -11.14 -7.17 -10.18
N PRO A 34 -11.86 -7.25 -11.32
CA PRO A 34 -12.00 -6.15 -12.28
C PRO A 34 -12.70 -4.90 -11.73
N GLU A 35 -13.46 -5.04 -10.64
CA GLU A 35 -14.17 -3.97 -9.97
C GLU A 35 -13.29 -3.12 -9.05
N LEU A 36 -12.08 -3.59 -8.71
CA LEU A 36 -11.16 -2.84 -7.88
C LEU A 36 -10.66 -1.59 -8.63
N ILE A 37 -10.77 -0.44 -7.96
CA ILE A 37 -10.14 0.80 -8.42
C ILE A 37 -8.65 0.70 -8.04
N ILE A 38 -7.89 0.02 -8.89
CA ILE A 38 -6.47 -0.23 -8.75
C ILE A 38 -5.72 0.31 -9.97
N ASP A 39 -4.51 0.83 -9.77
CA ASP A 39 -3.67 1.29 -10.86
C ASP A 39 -2.20 1.10 -10.51
N GLY A 40 -1.40 0.95 -11.54
CA GLY A 40 0.02 0.68 -11.42
C GLY A 40 0.67 0.58 -12.79
N GLU A 41 1.98 0.51 -12.82
CA GLU A 41 2.95 0.88 -11.79
C GLU A 41 3.01 2.41 -11.56
N MET A 42 3.27 2.84 -10.32
CA MET A 42 3.22 4.27 -9.98
C MET A 42 4.27 4.69 -8.95
N GLN A 43 4.91 5.84 -9.16
CA GLN A 43 5.73 6.48 -8.12
C GLN A 43 4.85 7.09 -7.02
N LEU A 44 5.42 7.26 -5.82
CA LEU A 44 4.68 7.74 -4.65
C LEU A 44 4.07 9.15 -4.86
N ASP A 45 4.80 10.04 -5.53
CA ASP A 45 4.35 11.38 -5.87
C ASP A 45 3.14 11.34 -6.82
N ALA A 46 3.19 10.51 -7.87
CA ALA A 46 2.07 10.29 -8.78
C ALA A 46 0.86 9.63 -8.09
N ALA A 47 1.07 8.84 -7.04
CA ALA A 47 -0.02 8.20 -6.29
C ALA A 47 -0.75 9.17 -5.36
N LEU A 48 -0.04 10.12 -4.74
CA LEU A 48 -0.56 10.96 -3.65
C LEU A 48 -0.83 12.41 -4.02
N ASN A 49 -0.13 12.98 -5.02
CA ASN A 49 -0.29 14.37 -5.42
C ASN A 49 -1.12 14.46 -6.71
N GLU A 50 -2.24 15.20 -6.68
CA GLU A 50 -3.15 15.32 -7.83
C GLU A 50 -2.48 15.93 -9.07
N GLU A 51 -1.69 16.98 -8.91
CA GLU A 51 -1.00 17.64 -10.01
C GLU A 51 -0.01 16.69 -10.70
N VAL A 52 0.82 16.01 -9.91
CA VAL A 52 1.79 15.02 -10.44
C VAL A 52 1.08 13.81 -11.03
N GLY A 53 0.00 13.35 -10.40
CA GLY A 53 -0.82 12.24 -10.87
C GLY A 53 -1.45 12.52 -12.24
N GLN A 54 -2.05 13.70 -12.43
CA GLN A 54 -2.60 14.12 -13.73
C GLN A 54 -1.52 14.23 -14.80
N LEU A 55 -0.32 14.69 -14.44
CA LEU A 55 0.80 14.82 -15.38
C LEU A 55 1.36 13.45 -15.80
N LYS A 56 1.61 12.55 -14.85
CA LYS A 56 2.32 11.28 -15.08
C LYS A 56 1.40 10.11 -15.44
N SER A 57 0.12 10.15 -15.08
CA SER A 57 -0.86 9.10 -15.36
C SER A 57 -2.25 9.70 -15.65
N PRO A 58 -2.39 10.47 -16.75
CA PRO A 58 -3.62 11.17 -17.09
C PRO A 58 -4.79 10.19 -17.28
N GLY A 59 -5.96 10.55 -16.73
CA GLY A 59 -7.17 9.73 -16.81
C GLY A 59 -7.25 8.58 -15.80
N SER A 60 -6.22 8.36 -14.99
CA SER A 60 -6.26 7.37 -13.91
C SER A 60 -7.27 7.77 -12.82
N LEU A 61 -8.06 6.80 -12.36
CA LEU A 61 -8.96 6.97 -11.21
C LEU A 61 -8.22 6.90 -9.85
N VAL A 62 -6.95 6.50 -9.86
CA VAL A 62 -6.11 6.31 -8.67
C VAL A 62 -5.06 7.41 -8.52
N ALA A 63 -4.42 7.83 -9.61
CA ALA A 63 -3.31 8.78 -9.56
C ALA A 63 -3.70 10.08 -8.83
N GLY A 64 -2.87 10.47 -7.88
CA GLY A 64 -3.05 11.62 -7.00
C GLY A 64 -4.18 11.50 -5.98
N LYS A 65 -4.82 10.34 -5.89
CA LYS A 65 -6.03 10.09 -5.06
C LYS A 65 -5.92 8.78 -4.28
N ALA A 66 -4.76 8.12 -4.29
CA ALA A 66 -4.58 6.82 -3.69
C ALA A 66 -4.75 6.89 -2.16
N ASN A 67 -5.44 5.91 -1.59
CA ASN A 67 -5.56 5.74 -0.14
C ASN A 67 -5.16 4.33 0.33
N VAL A 68 -4.76 3.46 -0.60
CA VAL A 68 -4.11 2.18 -0.33
C VAL A 68 -2.84 2.13 -1.15
N LEU A 69 -1.71 1.91 -0.49
CA LEU A 69 -0.39 1.89 -1.12
C LEU A 69 0.21 0.49 -1.01
N VAL A 70 0.32 -0.21 -2.14
CA VAL A 70 0.94 -1.54 -2.22
C VAL A 70 2.39 -1.38 -2.61
N PHE A 71 3.29 -1.63 -1.66
CA PHE A 71 4.74 -1.49 -1.89
C PHE A 71 5.30 -2.66 -2.72
N PRO A 72 6.35 -2.42 -3.53
CA PRO A 72 6.92 -3.45 -4.42
C PRO A 72 7.77 -4.50 -3.68
N GLY A 73 8.01 -4.33 -2.39
CA GLY A 73 8.81 -5.25 -1.59
C GLY A 73 8.93 -4.82 -0.13
N LEU A 74 9.42 -5.74 0.72
CA LEU A 74 9.49 -5.56 2.16
C LEU A 74 10.42 -4.42 2.57
N GLU A 75 11.56 -4.24 1.91
CA GLU A 75 12.51 -3.16 2.21
C GLU A 75 11.85 -1.79 2.04
N ALA A 76 11.20 -1.57 0.88
CA ALA A 76 10.50 -0.32 0.59
C ALA A 76 9.33 -0.07 1.55
N ALA A 77 8.52 -1.09 1.85
CA ALA A 77 7.43 -0.98 2.82
C ALA A 77 7.94 -0.63 4.22
N ASN A 78 8.88 -1.43 4.74
CA ASN A 78 9.34 -1.33 6.12
C ASN A 78 10.01 0.02 6.42
N ILE A 79 10.81 0.51 5.47
CA ILE A 79 11.42 1.84 5.52
C ILE A 79 10.33 2.91 5.36
N GLY A 80 9.46 2.76 4.35
CA GLY A 80 8.45 3.75 3.99
C GLY A 80 7.50 4.10 5.13
N TYR A 81 6.84 3.11 5.73
CA TYR A 81 5.88 3.40 6.80
C TYR A 81 6.56 3.99 8.05
N LYS A 82 7.80 3.55 8.36
CA LYS A 82 8.57 4.12 9.48
C LYS A 82 9.04 5.54 9.21
N LEU A 83 9.39 5.90 7.97
CA LEU A 83 9.70 7.27 7.60
C LEU A 83 8.48 8.18 7.85
N VAL A 84 7.30 7.76 7.39
CA VAL A 84 6.06 8.52 7.61
C VAL A 84 5.76 8.65 9.11
N GLN A 85 5.87 7.55 9.86
CA GLN A 85 5.69 7.57 11.32
C GLN A 85 6.65 8.54 12.02
N ARG A 86 7.95 8.49 11.68
CA ARG A 86 9.00 9.24 12.39
C ARG A 86 9.11 10.70 11.96
N LEU A 87 8.90 10.99 10.68
CA LEU A 87 9.09 12.33 10.12
C LEU A 87 7.79 13.14 10.09
N ALA A 88 6.67 12.50 9.76
CA ALA A 88 5.37 13.17 9.68
C ALA A 88 4.54 13.05 10.96
N GLY A 89 5.06 12.34 11.98
CA GLY A 89 4.34 12.12 13.25
C GLY A 89 3.06 11.30 13.10
N ALA A 90 2.93 10.56 12.00
CA ALA A 90 1.76 9.72 11.76
C ALA A 90 1.71 8.56 12.76
N GLU A 91 0.51 8.22 13.22
CA GLU A 91 0.31 7.01 14.00
C GLU A 91 0.38 5.79 13.07
N ALA A 92 1.13 4.77 13.48
CA ALA A 92 1.27 3.52 12.73
C ALA A 92 0.74 2.37 13.59
N ILE A 93 -0.37 1.78 13.17
CA ILE A 93 -1.03 0.64 13.83
C ILE A 93 -0.68 -0.64 13.06
N GLY A 94 -0.22 -1.68 13.75
CA GLY A 94 0.11 -2.97 13.16
C GLY A 94 1.44 -3.57 13.64
N PRO A 95 1.89 -4.71 13.05
CA PRO A 95 1.42 -5.31 11.79
C PRO A 95 0.06 -6.03 11.90
N ILE A 96 -0.83 -5.77 10.93
CA ILE A 96 -2.13 -6.45 10.82
C ILE A 96 -2.01 -7.53 9.73
N LEU A 97 -2.24 -8.79 10.09
CA LEU A 97 -2.22 -9.90 9.15
C LEU A 97 -3.60 -10.03 8.48
N GLN A 98 -3.60 -10.49 7.23
CA GLN A 98 -4.79 -10.67 6.40
C GLN A 98 -4.70 -11.98 5.60
N GLY A 99 -5.85 -12.54 5.22
CA GLY A 99 -5.93 -13.74 4.38
C GLY A 99 -5.78 -15.08 5.12
N MET A 100 -5.80 -15.09 6.45
CA MET A 100 -5.71 -16.30 7.27
C MET A 100 -7.09 -16.94 7.47
N ALA A 101 -7.14 -18.26 7.70
CA ALA A 101 -8.39 -18.99 7.94
C ALA A 101 -9.08 -18.60 9.27
N ALA A 102 -8.31 -18.08 10.23
CA ALA A 102 -8.81 -17.48 11.45
C ALA A 102 -7.93 -16.25 11.79
N PRO A 103 -8.47 -15.23 12.48
CA PRO A 103 -7.71 -14.03 12.81
C PRO A 103 -6.56 -14.35 13.76
N ILE A 104 -5.37 -13.97 13.32
CA ILE A 104 -4.14 -14.00 14.09
C ILE A 104 -3.39 -12.73 13.77
N ASN A 105 -2.84 -12.07 14.77
CA ASN A 105 -2.03 -10.87 14.59
C ASN A 105 -0.80 -10.94 15.48
N ASP A 106 0.26 -10.26 15.05
CA ASP A 106 1.53 -10.19 15.77
C ASP A 106 1.69 -8.81 16.41
N LEU A 107 2.40 -8.78 17.55
CA LEU A 107 2.74 -7.56 18.26
C LEU A 107 4.26 -7.36 18.24
N SER A 108 4.69 -6.12 18.04
CA SER A 108 6.12 -5.81 18.13
C SER A 108 6.62 -5.98 19.56
N ARG A 109 7.87 -6.44 19.74
CA ARG A 109 8.50 -6.68 21.05
C ARG A 109 8.61 -5.43 21.93
N GLY A 110 8.39 -4.24 21.39
CA GLY A 110 8.38 -2.95 22.10
C GLY A 110 7.04 -2.23 22.07
N CYS A 111 5.93 -2.95 21.87
CA CYS A 111 4.60 -2.35 21.81
C CYS A 111 4.17 -1.75 23.14
N CYS A 112 3.36 -0.69 23.08
CA CYS A 112 2.75 -0.07 24.25
C CYS A 112 1.36 -0.66 24.55
N VAL A 113 0.78 -0.33 25.71
CA VAL A 113 -0.55 -0.83 26.10
C VAL A 113 -1.62 -0.49 25.06
N SER A 114 -1.57 0.72 24.47
CA SER A 114 -2.51 1.12 23.42
C SER A 114 -2.35 0.30 22.15
N ASP A 115 -1.13 -0.10 21.78
CA ASP A 115 -0.91 -0.99 20.63
C ASP A 115 -1.58 -2.35 20.85
N ILE A 116 -1.48 -2.90 22.06
CA ILE A 116 -2.12 -4.17 22.43
C ILE A 116 -3.64 -4.05 22.32
N VAL A 117 -4.23 -2.98 22.90
CA VAL A 117 -5.67 -2.75 22.84
C VAL A 117 -6.15 -2.59 21.40
N ASN A 118 -5.44 -1.80 20.59
CA ASN A 118 -5.75 -1.61 19.18
C ASN A 118 -5.69 -2.92 18.40
N MET A 119 -4.65 -3.72 18.59
CA MET A 119 -4.51 -5.01 17.89
C MET A 119 -5.56 -6.03 18.31
N VAL A 120 -5.95 -6.07 19.59
CA VAL A 120 -7.05 -6.92 20.05
C VAL A 120 -8.37 -6.48 19.42
N ALA A 121 -8.66 -5.18 19.40
CA ALA A 121 -9.88 -4.66 18.79
C ALA A 121 -9.96 -4.98 17.29
N ILE A 122 -8.84 -4.84 16.57
CA ILE A 122 -8.73 -5.21 15.16
C ILE A 122 -8.91 -6.72 14.98
N THR A 123 -8.25 -7.56 15.78
CA THR A 123 -8.35 -9.03 15.69
C THR A 123 -9.79 -9.49 15.94
N ALA A 124 -10.47 -8.90 16.93
CA ALA A 124 -11.88 -9.19 17.21
C ALA A 124 -12.79 -8.77 16.04
N THR A 125 -12.51 -7.62 15.42
CA THR A 125 -13.25 -7.15 14.23
C THR A 125 -13.04 -8.06 13.03
N GLN A 126 -11.85 -8.65 12.87
CA GLN A 126 -11.57 -9.63 11.81
C GLN A 126 -12.26 -10.99 12.06
N ALA A 127 -12.69 -11.28 13.28
CA ALA A 127 -13.33 -12.55 13.66
C ALA A 127 -14.85 -12.54 13.52
N GLY A 128 -15.47 -11.35 13.58
CA GLY A 128 -16.90 -11.15 13.40
C GLY A 128 -17.30 -11.10 11.95
#